data_AF-Q8WVC6-F1
#
_entry.id   AF-Q8WVC6-F1
#
_cell.length_a   1.000
_cell.length_b   1.000
_cell.length_c   1.000
_cell.angle_alpha   90.00
_cell.angle_beta   90.00
_cell.angle_gamma   90.00
#
_symmetry.space_group_name_H-M   'P 1'
#
loop_
_entity.id
_entity.type
_entity.pdbx_description
1 polymer ?
#
loop_
_entity_poly.entity_id
_entity_poly.type
_entity_poly.pdbx_seq_one_letter_code
_entity_poly.pdbx_strand_id
1 'polypeptide(L)'
;MFLVGLTGGIASGKSSVIQVFQQLGCAVIDVDVMARHVVQPGYPAHRRIVEVFGTEVLLENGDINRKVLGDLIFNQPDRRQLLNAITHPEIRKEMMKETFKYFLRGYRYVILDIPLLFETKKLLKYMKHTVVVYCDRDTQLARLMRRNSLNRKDAEARINAQLPLTDKARMARHVLDNSGEWSVTKRQVILLHTELERSLEYLPLRFGVLTGLAAIASLLYLLTHYLLPYA
;
A
#
# COMPACT_ATOMS: atom_id res chain seq x y z
N MET A 1 15.81 3.60 4.52
CA MET A 1 14.78 2.65 4.03
C MET A 1 14.06 3.30 2.87
N PHE A 2 13.60 2.55 1.87
CA PHE A 2 12.79 3.10 0.76
C PHE A 2 11.48 2.33 0.58
N LEU A 3 10.54 2.91 -0.17
CA LEU A 3 9.22 2.32 -0.39
C LEU A 3 9.14 1.67 -1.77
N VAL A 4 8.52 0.49 -1.81
CA VAL A 4 8.25 -0.29 -3.03
C VAL A 4 6.75 -0.41 -3.20
N GLY A 5 6.20 0.14 -4.28
CA GLY A 5 4.78 0.01 -4.59
C GLY A 5 4.52 -1.26 -5.38
N LEU A 6 3.85 -2.24 -4.79
CA LEU A 6 3.42 -3.46 -5.48
C LEU A 6 1.97 -3.31 -5.93
N THR A 7 1.73 -3.55 -7.21
CA THR A 7 0.40 -3.45 -7.81
C THR A 7 0.16 -4.57 -8.82
N GLY A 8 -1.04 -4.63 -9.37
CA GLY A 8 -1.43 -5.64 -10.34
C GLY A 8 -2.87 -5.42 -10.81
N GLY A 9 -3.32 -6.28 -11.72
CA GLY A 9 -4.72 -6.35 -12.13
C GLY A 9 -5.51 -7.31 -11.23
N ILE A 10 -6.83 -7.25 -11.33
CA ILE A 10 -7.69 -8.31 -10.78
C ILE A 10 -7.19 -9.67 -11.28
N ALA A 11 -7.05 -10.65 -10.38
CA ALA A 11 -6.63 -12.01 -10.69
C ALA A 11 -5.24 -12.16 -11.36
N SER A 12 -4.36 -11.15 -11.25
CA SER A 12 -2.98 -11.28 -11.75
C SER A 12 -2.05 -12.12 -10.86
N GLY A 13 -2.50 -12.50 -9.66
CA GLY A 13 -1.73 -13.30 -8.69
C GLY A 13 -0.84 -12.49 -7.74
N LYS A 14 -1.11 -11.19 -7.61
CA LYS A 14 -0.44 -10.30 -6.63
C LYS A 14 -0.39 -10.87 -5.21
N SER A 15 -1.47 -11.46 -4.71
CA SER A 15 -1.51 -12.07 -3.38
C SER A 15 -0.53 -13.23 -3.23
N SER A 16 -0.37 -14.07 -4.25
CA SER A 16 0.61 -15.16 -4.25
C SER A 16 2.04 -14.62 -4.25
N VAL A 17 2.30 -13.53 -4.99
CA VAL A 17 3.61 -12.84 -4.98
C VAL A 17 3.90 -12.23 -3.60
N ILE A 18 2.91 -11.62 -2.95
CA ILE A 18 3.05 -11.09 -1.59
C ILE A 18 3.43 -12.19 -0.60
N GLN A 19 2.79 -13.37 -0.69
CA GLN A 19 3.13 -14.49 0.17
C GLN A 19 4.60 -14.92 0.01
N VAL A 20 5.14 -14.90 -1.22
CA VAL A 20 6.56 -15.19 -1.44
C VAL A 20 7.45 -14.12 -0.81
N PHE A 21 7.14 -12.84 -0.99
CA PHE A 21 7.89 -11.76 -0.31
C PHE A 21 7.86 -11.90 1.21
N GLN A 22 6.70 -12.22 1.80
CA GLN A 22 6.56 -12.45 3.24
C GLN A 22 7.38 -13.65 3.71
N GLN A 23 7.42 -14.75 2.95
CA GLN A 23 8.26 -15.92 3.24
C GLN A 23 9.76 -15.60 3.18
N LEU A 24 10.16 -14.63 2.34
CA LEU A 24 11.53 -14.10 2.28
C LEU A 24 11.83 -13.10 3.41
N GLY A 25 10.88 -12.89 4.34
CA GLY A 25 11.04 -11.99 5.48
C GLY A 25 10.79 -10.51 5.18
N CYS A 26 10.21 -10.18 4.01
CA CYS A 26 9.97 -8.80 3.62
C CYS A 26 8.84 -8.17 4.42
N ALA A 27 8.99 -6.88 4.76
CA ALA A 27 7.91 -6.07 5.31
C ALA A 27 6.89 -5.73 4.22
N VAL A 28 5.63 -6.12 4.42
CA VAL A 28 4.52 -5.82 3.51
C VAL A 28 3.40 -5.14 4.29
N ILE A 29 2.96 -3.98 3.80
CA ILE A 29 1.81 -3.24 4.30
C ILE A 29 0.68 -3.34 3.28
N ASP A 30 -0.44 -3.95 3.67
CA ASP A 30 -1.66 -3.98 2.87
C ASP A 30 -2.44 -2.67 3.09
N VAL A 31 -2.41 -1.79 2.07
CA VAL A 31 -3.03 -0.46 2.15
C VAL A 31 -4.56 -0.56 2.11
N ASP A 32 -5.13 -1.59 1.47
CA ASP A 32 -6.57 -1.81 1.43
C ASP A 32 -7.09 -2.29 2.79
N VAL A 33 -6.38 -3.20 3.45
CA VAL A 33 -6.69 -3.63 4.82
C VAL A 33 -6.52 -2.46 5.79
N MET A 34 -5.50 -1.63 5.63
CA MET A 34 -5.33 -0.42 6.42
C MET A 34 -6.49 0.56 6.23
N ALA A 35 -6.92 0.82 5.00
CA ALA A 35 -8.07 1.68 4.71
C ALA A 35 -9.38 1.18 5.36
N ARG A 36 -9.52 -0.13 5.48
CA ARG A 36 -10.63 -0.78 6.19
C ARG A 36 -10.54 -0.65 7.71
N HIS A 37 -9.32 -0.61 8.24
CA HIS A 37 -9.06 -0.53 9.68
C HIS A 37 -9.28 0.88 10.22
N VAL A 38 -8.88 1.93 9.49
CA VAL A 38 -8.99 3.32 9.96
C VAL A 38 -10.43 3.83 10.08
N VAL A 39 -11.41 3.08 9.56
CA VAL A 39 -12.85 3.40 9.69
C VAL A 39 -13.56 2.54 10.74
N GLN A 40 -12.82 1.77 11.53
CA GLN A 40 -13.39 1.02 12.66
C GLN A 40 -13.77 1.95 13.82
N PRO A 41 -14.71 1.56 14.69
CA PRO A 41 -15.04 2.31 15.90
C PRO A 41 -13.79 2.69 16.71
N GLY A 42 -13.80 3.89 17.28
CA GLY A 42 -12.65 4.46 18.02
C GLY A 42 -11.73 5.33 17.16
N TYR A 43 -11.65 5.09 15.85
CA TYR A 43 -10.86 5.93 14.95
C TYR A 43 -11.55 7.27 14.63
N PRO A 44 -10.78 8.36 14.40
CA PRO A 44 -11.35 9.65 14.00
C PRO A 44 -12.15 9.60 12.71
N ALA A 45 -11.74 8.79 11.72
CA ALA A 45 -12.47 8.68 10.45
C ALA A 45 -13.86 8.07 10.64
N HIS A 46 -14.01 7.10 11.54
CA HIS A 46 -15.32 6.52 11.88
C HIS A 46 -16.29 7.59 12.38
N ARG A 47 -15.89 8.35 13.42
CA ARG A 47 -16.71 9.45 13.97
C ARG A 47 -17.12 10.44 12.88
N ARG A 48 -16.17 10.86 12.04
CA ARG A 48 -16.42 11.84 10.99
C ARG A 48 -17.29 11.29 9.86
N ILE A 49 -17.19 10.00 9.55
CA ILE A 49 -18.10 9.34 8.59
C ILE A 49 -19.53 9.38 9.15
N VAL A 50 -19.74 9.03 10.42
CA VAL A 50 -21.08 9.04 11.05
C VAL A 50 -21.66 10.47 11.11
N GLU A 51 -20.84 11.47 11.45
CA GLU A 51 -21.26 12.88 11.46
C GLU A 51 -21.75 13.38 10.09
N VAL A 52 -21.14 12.90 9.01
CA VAL A 52 -21.37 13.41 7.64
C VAL A 52 -22.42 12.59 6.88
N PHE A 53 -22.39 11.28 7.06
CA PHE A 53 -23.24 10.32 6.34
C PHE A 53 -24.40 9.80 7.18
N GLY A 54 -24.54 10.26 8.42
CA GLY A 54 -25.61 9.88 9.33
C GLY A 54 -25.39 8.53 10.00
N THR A 55 -26.29 8.18 10.92
CA THR A 55 -26.23 6.90 11.65
C THR A 55 -26.72 5.72 10.81
N GLU A 56 -27.40 5.96 9.68
CA GLU A 56 -27.86 4.92 8.75
C GLU A 56 -26.73 4.11 8.12
N VAL A 57 -25.50 4.64 8.11
CA VAL A 57 -24.32 3.90 7.62
C VAL A 57 -23.72 2.98 8.69
N LEU A 58 -24.36 2.80 9.84
CA LEU A 58 -23.92 1.91 10.91
C LEU A 58 -24.65 0.57 10.88
N LEU A 59 -23.93 -0.48 11.26
CA LEU A 59 -24.48 -1.75 11.71
C LEU A 59 -24.90 -1.64 13.18
N GLU A 60 -25.69 -2.60 13.66
CA GLU A 60 -26.15 -2.66 15.06
C GLU A 60 -25.00 -2.69 16.07
N ASN A 61 -23.86 -3.26 15.69
CA ASN A 61 -22.65 -3.31 16.53
C ASN A 61 -21.82 -2.00 16.50
N GLY A 62 -22.25 -0.99 15.75
CA GLY A 62 -21.56 0.30 15.59
C GLY A 62 -20.49 0.34 14.50
N ASP A 63 -20.24 -0.75 13.77
CA ASP A 63 -19.33 -0.74 12.62
C ASP A 63 -19.95 -0.03 11.41
N ILE A 64 -19.11 0.49 10.52
CA ILE A 64 -19.58 1.03 9.24
C ILE A 64 -20.15 -0.11 8.37
N ASN A 65 -21.42 0.00 8.00
CA ASN A 65 -22.07 -0.81 6.98
C ASN A 65 -21.53 -0.43 5.59
N ARG A 66 -20.51 -1.15 5.13
CA ARG A 66 -19.84 -0.88 3.85
C ARG A 66 -20.74 -1.02 2.64
N LYS A 67 -21.79 -1.84 2.72
CA LYS A 67 -22.76 -1.99 1.62
C LYS A 67 -23.57 -0.70 1.49
N VAL A 68 -24.19 -0.26 2.59
CA VAL A 68 -24.98 0.98 2.63
C VAL A 68 -24.14 2.20 2.27
N LEU A 69 -22.94 2.33 2.87
CA LEU A 69 -22.03 3.43 2.53
C LEU A 69 -21.59 3.37 1.06
N GLY A 70 -21.31 2.17 0.56
CA GLY A 70 -20.96 1.93 -0.84
C GLY A 70 -22.08 2.37 -1.80
N ASP A 71 -23.31 1.95 -1.54
CA ASP A 71 -24.50 2.28 -2.33
C ASP A 71 -24.76 3.79 -2.32
N LEU A 72 -24.60 4.44 -1.16
CA LEU A 72 -24.80 5.87 -0.98
C LEU A 72 -23.80 6.71 -1.79
N ILE A 73 -22.56 6.25 -1.95
CA ILE A 73 -21.52 6.98 -2.66
C ILE A 73 -21.33 6.52 -4.12
N PHE A 74 -21.84 5.35 -4.52
CA PHE A 74 -21.51 4.68 -5.79
C PHE A 74 -21.63 5.60 -7.01
N ASN A 75 -22.76 6.30 -7.13
CA ASN A 75 -23.07 7.23 -8.21
C ASN A 75 -22.98 8.71 -7.80
N GLN A 76 -22.32 9.01 -6.68
CA GLN A 76 -22.23 10.37 -6.14
C GLN A 76 -20.75 10.78 -5.99
N PRO A 77 -20.13 11.36 -7.03
CA PRO A 77 -18.72 11.77 -7.02
C PRO A 77 -18.35 12.64 -5.83
N ASP A 78 -19.18 13.64 -5.50
CA ASP A 78 -18.91 14.56 -4.39
C ASP A 78 -18.89 13.83 -3.04
N ARG A 79 -19.82 12.89 -2.84
CA ARG A 79 -19.85 12.06 -1.64
C ARG A 79 -18.66 11.11 -1.56
N ARG A 80 -18.22 10.53 -2.68
CA ARG A 80 -16.97 9.73 -2.73
C ARG A 80 -15.76 10.57 -2.38
N GLN A 81 -15.69 11.80 -2.90
CA GLN A 81 -14.59 12.71 -2.60
C GLN A 81 -14.58 13.09 -1.13
N LEU A 82 -15.75 13.33 -0.53
CA LEU A 82 -15.88 13.63 0.89
C LEU A 82 -15.44 12.46 1.76
N LEU A 83 -15.87 11.23 1.46
CA LEU A 83 -15.39 10.03 2.16
C LEU A 83 -13.87 9.87 2.06
N ASN A 84 -13.31 10.10 0.87
CA ASN A 84 -11.87 10.07 0.65
C ASN A 84 -11.15 11.16 1.45
N ALA A 85 -11.69 12.37 1.53
CA ALA A 85 -11.11 13.47 2.30
C ALA A 85 -11.09 13.16 3.81
N ILE A 86 -12.09 12.44 4.32
CA ILE A 86 -12.17 12.00 5.72
C ILE A 86 -11.14 10.89 6.00
N THR A 87 -11.03 9.91 5.10
CA THR A 87 -10.21 8.70 5.33
C THR A 87 -8.74 8.89 5.02
N HIS A 88 -8.38 9.70 4.02
CA HIS A 88 -7.00 9.85 3.58
C HIS A 88 -6.01 10.32 4.65
N PRO A 89 -6.33 11.31 5.51
CA PRO A 89 -5.44 11.70 6.60
C PRO A 89 -5.14 10.55 7.55
N GLU A 90 -6.15 9.76 7.91
CA GLU A 90 -5.98 8.63 8.84
C GLU A 90 -5.22 7.47 8.20
N ILE A 91 -5.47 7.17 6.91
CA ILE A 91 -4.67 6.18 6.16
C ILE A 91 -3.20 6.61 6.12
N ARG A 92 -2.92 7.89 5.86
CA ARG A 92 -1.53 8.38 5.83
C ARG A 92 -0.84 8.26 7.18
N LYS A 93 -1.54 8.58 8.27
CA LYS A 93 -1.00 8.43 9.64
C LYS A 93 -0.65 6.98 9.94
N GLU A 94 -1.57 6.04 9.68
CA GLU A 94 -1.31 4.63 9.96
C GLU A 94 -0.21 4.06 9.05
N MET A 95 -0.17 4.48 7.79
CA MET A 95 0.89 4.12 6.85
C MET A 95 2.25 4.62 7.33
N MET A 96 2.35 5.88 7.78
CA MET A 96 3.57 6.44 8.33
C MET A 96 4.02 5.70 9.58
N LYS A 97 3.09 5.38 10.49
CA LYS A 97 3.37 4.63 11.72
C LYS A 97 3.92 3.23 11.44
N GLU A 98 3.25 2.44 10.59
CA GLU A 98 3.73 1.09 10.27
C GLU A 98 5.04 1.14 9.47
N THR A 99 5.19 2.08 8.54
CA THR A 99 6.46 2.29 7.82
C THR A 99 7.59 2.63 8.81
N PHE A 100 7.35 3.53 9.76
CA PHE A 100 8.34 3.92 10.75
C PHE A 100 8.74 2.77 11.68
N LYS A 101 7.79 1.92 12.08
CA LYS A 101 8.07 0.71 12.84
C LYS A 101 9.03 -0.24 12.10
N TYR A 102 8.86 -0.42 10.79
CA TYR A 102 9.81 -1.21 9.98
C TYR A 102 11.16 -0.51 9.82
N PHE A 103 11.17 0.83 9.70
CA PHE A 103 12.41 1.60 9.68
C PHE A 103 13.24 1.37 10.96
N LEU A 104 12.60 1.45 12.14
CA LEU A 104 13.26 1.21 13.44
C LEU A 104 13.77 -0.22 13.58
N ARG A 105 13.07 -1.20 12.98
CA ARG A 105 13.49 -2.61 12.94
C ARG A 105 14.63 -2.88 11.95
N GLY A 106 15.16 -1.87 11.28
CA GLY A 106 16.32 -2.01 10.40
C GLY A 106 15.99 -2.58 9.02
N TYR A 107 14.73 -2.59 8.59
CA TYR A 107 14.38 -2.97 7.23
C TYR A 107 15.01 -2.02 6.21
N ARG A 108 15.46 -2.57 5.07
CA ARG A 108 16.02 -1.79 3.96
C ARG A 108 14.93 -1.19 3.08
N TYR A 109 13.84 -1.92 2.88
CA TYR A 109 12.66 -1.43 2.18
C TYR A 109 11.37 -2.02 2.74
N VAL A 110 10.25 -1.40 2.39
CA VAL A 110 8.89 -1.87 2.73
C VAL A 110 8.07 -1.91 1.46
N ILE A 111 7.33 -3.01 1.26
CA ILE A 111 6.40 -3.16 0.16
C ILE A 111 5.03 -2.62 0.60
N LEU A 112 4.50 -1.67 -0.15
CA LEU A 112 3.11 -1.23 -0.03
C LEU A 112 2.28 -1.96 -1.08
N ASP A 113 1.35 -2.79 -0.64
CA ASP A 113 0.37 -3.41 -1.54
C ASP A 113 -0.75 -2.41 -1.87
N ILE A 114 -0.79 -1.95 -3.13
CA ILE A 114 -1.67 -0.89 -3.61
C ILE A 114 -2.29 -1.30 -4.96
N PRO A 115 -3.52 -1.85 -5.01
CA PRO A 115 -4.12 -2.34 -6.26
C PRO A 115 -4.33 -1.29 -7.36
N LEU A 116 -4.58 -0.03 -6.96
CA LEU A 116 -4.87 1.09 -7.87
C LEU A 116 -3.75 2.14 -7.88
N LEU A 117 -2.49 1.67 -7.82
CA LEU A 117 -1.31 2.51 -7.68
C LEU A 117 -1.18 3.51 -8.84
N PHE A 118 -1.32 3.06 -10.08
CA PHE A 118 -1.15 3.88 -11.29
C PHE A 118 -2.40 4.66 -11.67
N GLU A 119 -3.57 4.17 -11.30
CA GLU A 119 -4.85 4.84 -11.53
C GLU A 119 -4.97 6.08 -10.65
N THR A 120 -4.64 5.96 -9.37
CA THR A 120 -4.77 7.09 -8.44
C THR A 120 -3.57 8.03 -8.48
N LYS A 121 -2.37 7.53 -8.80
CA LYS A 121 -1.08 8.25 -8.83
C LYS A 121 -0.66 8.93 -7.51
N LYS A 122 -1.51 8.90 -6.48
CA LYS A 122 -1.34 9.62 -5.20
C LYS A 122 -0.07 9.24 -4.44
N LEU A 123 0.30 7.96 -4.52
CA LEU A 123 1.45 7.43 -3.79
C LEU A 123 2.69 7.24 -4.67
N LEU A 124 2.57 7.36 -6.00
CA LEU A 124 3.68 7.11 -6.94
C LEU A 124 4.92 7.92 -6.61
N LYS A 125 4.75 9.19 -6.25
CA LYS A 125 5.87 10.10 -5.91
C LYS A 125 6.68 9.67 -4.69
N TYR A 126 6.15 8.80 -3.84
CA TYR A 126 6.86 8.28 -2.68
C TYR A 126 7.53 6.93 -2.96
N MET A 127 7.19 6.27 -4.08
CA MET A 127 7.70 4.94 -4.41
C MET A 127 9.05 5.08 -5.10
N LYS A 128 10.08 4.47 -4.53
CA LYS A 128 11.39 4.39 -5.16
C LYS A 128 11.42 3.32 -6.25
N HIS A 129 10.68 2.24 -6.01
CA HIS A 129 10.43 1.18 -6.97
C HIS A 129 8.93 0.96 -7.12
N THR A 130 8.48 0.72 -8.34
CA THR A 130 7.12 0.27 -8.64
C THR A 130 7.21 -1.11 -9.29
N VAL A 131 6.40 -2.05 -8.80
CA VAL A 131 6.38 -3.45 -9.21
C VAL A 131 4.97 -3.80 -9.66
N VAL A 132 4.83 -4.33 -10.86
CA VAL A 132 3.56 -4.88 -11.37
C VAL A 132 3.63 -6.38 -11.43
N VAL A 133 2.66 -7.05 -10.81
CA VAL A 133 2.39 -8.46 -11.08
C VAL A 133 1.50 -8.54 -12.31
N TYR A 134 2.11 -8.91 -13.42
CA TYR A 134 1.49 -9.04 -14.74
C TYR A 134 1.00 -10.47 -14.96
N CYS A 135 -0.04 -10.61 -15.77
CA CYS A 135 -0.33 -11.85 -16.48
C CYS A 135 -1.03 -11.48 -17.80
N ASP A 136 -0.96 -12.35 -18.81
CA ASP A 136 -1.70 -12.16 -20.05
C ASP A 136 -3.23 -12.15 -19.83
N ARG A 137 -3.95 -11.62 -20.82
CA ARG A 137 -5.40 -11.38 -20.73
C ARG A 137 -6.19 -12.67 -20.55
N ASP A 138 -5.78 -13.75 -21.20
CA ASP A 138 -6.49 -15.03 -21.19
C ASP A 138 -6.29 -15.71 -19.83
N THR A 139 -5.07 -15.70 -19.30
CA THR A 139 -4.77 -16.15 -17.94
C THR A 139 -5.54 -15.34 -16.90
N GLN A 140 -5.59 -14.02 -17.05
CA GLN A 140 -6.33 -13.14 -16.14
C GLN A 140 -7.83 -13.47 -16.12
N LEU A 141 -8.42 -13.64 -17.31
CA LEU A 141 -9.82 -13.96 -17.49
C LEU A 141 -10.16 -15.33 -16.90
N ALA A 142 -9.39 -16.36 -17.24
CA ALA A 142 -9.58 -17.72 -16.76
C ALA A 142 -9.49 -17.79 -15.21
N ARG A 143 -8.49 -17.12 -14.63
CA ARG A 143 -8.33 -17.04 -13.17
C ARG A 143 -9.48 -16.32 -12.50
N LEU A 144 -9.95 -15.21 -13.06
CA LEU A 144 -11.08 -14.45 -12.50
C LEU A 144 -12.39 -15.24 -12.56
N MET A 145 -12.68 -15.86 -13.72
CA MET A 145 -13.85 -16.72 -13.89
C MET A 145 -13.84 -17.87 -12.89
N ARG A 146 -12.70 -18.58 -12.75
CA ARG A 146 -12.55 -19.69 -11.80
C ARG A 146 -12.69 -19.24 -10.35
N ARG A 147 -12.08 -18.12 -9.96
CA ARG A 147 -12.05 -17.64 -8.57
C ARG A 147 -13.41 -17.13 -8.11
N ASN A 148 -14.19 -16.50 -9.00
CA ASN A 148 -15.42 -15.80 -8.66
C ASN A 148 -16.68 -16.41 -9.28
N SER A 149 -16.57 -17.57 -9.94
CA SER A 149 -17.67 -18.26 -10.64
C SER A 149 -18.43 -17.35 -11.61
N LEU A 150 -17.70 -16.49 -12.33
CA LEU A 150 -18.26 -15.51 -13.25
C LEU A 150 -18.33 -16.05 -14.66
N ASN A 151 -19.35 -15.62 -15.42
CA ASN A 151 -19.33 -15.77 -16.87
C ASN A 151 -18.23 -14.86 -17.49
N ARG A 152 -17.90 -15.14 -18.75
CA ARG A 152 -16.86 -14.41 -19.49
C ARG A 152 -17.12 -12.90 -19.56
N LYS A 153 -18.36 -12.50 -19.86
CA LYS A 153 -18.74 -11.08 -20.04
C LYS A 153 -18.55 -10.28 -18.74
N ASP A 154 -18.96 -10.83 -17.60
CA ASP A 154 -18.81 -10.18 -16.30
C ASP A 154 -17.35 -10.10 -15.86
N ALA A 155 -16.57 -11.15 -16.13
CA ALA A 155 -15.15 -11.15 -15.86
C ALA A 155 -14.40 -10.12 -16.74
N GLU A 156 -14.75 -10.01 -18.02
CA GLU A 156 -14.22 -9.00 -18.94
C GLU A 156 -14.55 -7.59 -18.47
N ALA A 157 -15.80 -7.32 -18.09
CA ALA A 157 -16.23 -6.02 -17.59
C ALA A 157 -15.44 -5.58 -16.35
N ARG A 158 -15.20 -6.51 -15.40
CA ARG A 158 -14.40 -6.22 -14.19
C ARG A 158 -12.94 -5.92 -14.51
N ILE A 159 -12.34 -6.63 -15.47
CA ILE A 159 -10.96 -6.37 -15.88
C ILE A 159 -10.86 -5.03 -16.63
N ASN A 160 -11.83 -4.72 -17.49
CA ASN A 160 -11.88 -3.48 -18.26
C ASN A 160 -12.17 -2.24 -17.39
N ALA A 161 -12.67 -2.42 -16.17
CA ALA A 161 -12.87 -1.32 -15.21
C ALA A 161 -11.56 -0.82 -14.57
N GLN A 162 -10.43 -1.49 -14.80
CA GLN A 162 -9.10 -1.09 -14.34
C GLN A 162 -8.24 -0.61 -15.50
N LEU A 163 -7.18 0.15 -15.21
CA LEU A 163 -6.18 0.48 -16.22
C LEU A 163 -5.60 -0.82 -16.80
N PRO A 164 -5.46 -0.95 -18.15
CA PRO A 164 -4.96 -2.17 -18.76
C PRO A 164 -3.66 -2.65 -18.12
N LEU A 165 -3.56 -3.96 -17.87
CA LEU A 165 -2.42 -4.53 -17.15
C LEU A 165 -1.10 -4.34 -17.93
N THR A 166 -1.18 -4.33 -19.26
CA THR A 166 -0.08 -3.99 -20.16
C THR A 166 0.39 -2.54 -19.97
N ASP A 167 -0.52 -1.59 -19.77
CA ASP A 167 -0.18 -0.19 -19.50
C ASP A 167 0.49 -0.04 -18.15
N LYS A 168 -0.04 -0.72 -17.12
CA LYS A 168 0.61 -0.79 -15.80
C LYS A 168 2.03 -1.33 -15.91
N ALA A 169 2.24 -2.41 -16.67
CA ALA A 169 3.56 -3.01 -16.89
C ALA A 169 4.53 -2.02 -17.56
N ARG A 170 4.07 -1.23 -18.54
CA ARG A 170 4.89 -0.17 -19.17
C ARG A 170 5.23 0.98 -18.23
N MET A 171 4.37 1.27 -17.26
CA MET A 171 4.57 2.35 -16.28
C MET A 171 5.42 1.92 -15.07
N ALA A 172 5.58 0.62 -14.84
CA ALA A 172 6.30 0.09 -13.70
C ALA A 172 7.80 0.00 -13.96
N ARG A 173 8.60 0.18 -12.91
CA ARG A 173 10.04 -0.06 -12.98
C ARG A 173 10.35 -1.56 -13.09
N HIS A 174 9.53 -2.39 -12.46
CA HIS A 174 9.69 -3.83 -12.38
C HIS A 174 8.41 -4.55 -12.77
N VAL A 175 8.54 -5.63 -13.52
CA VAL A 175 7.41 -6.48 -13.92
C VAL A 175 7.71 -7.91 -13.48
N LEU A 176 6.77 -8.50 -12.74
CA LEU A 176 6.78 -9.91 -12.37
C LEU A 176 5.72 -10.61 -13.22
N ASP A 177 6.16 -11.37 -14.22
CA ASP A 177 5.27 -12.09 -15.12
C ASP A 177 4.76 -13.38 -14.45
N ASN A 178 3.45 -13.44 -14.27
CA ASN A 178 2.69 -14.54 -13.70
C ASN A 178 1.71 -15.14 -14.72
N SER A 179 2.03 -15.08 -16.01
CA SER A 179 1.30 -15.74 -17.10
C SER A 179 1.58 -17.25 -17.15
N GLY A 180 2.83 -17.64 -16.90
CA GLY A 180 3.29 -19.02 -17.00
C GLY A 180 3.26 -19.81 -15.69
N GLU A 181 4.22 -20.72 -15.56
CA GLU A 181 4.38 -21.55 -14.36
C GLU A 181 4.71 -20.72 -13.12
N TRP A 182 4.05 -21.06 -12.00
CA TRP A 182 4.30 -20.42 -10.72
C TRP A 182 5.76 -20.52 -10.25
N SER A 183 6.46 -21.60 -10.65
CA SER A 183 7.90 -21.79 -10.37
C SER A 183 8.75 -20.65 -10.97
N VAL A 184 8.42 -20.22 -12.19
CA VAL A 184 9.09 -19.13 -12.90
C VAL A 184 8.80 -17.79 -12.22
N THR A 185 7.55 -17.54 -11.85
CA THR A 185 7.17 -16.32 -11.11
C THR A 185 7.85 -16.25 -9.75
N LYS A 186 7.90 -17.35 -9.00
CA LYS A 186 8.60 -17.42 -7.72
C LYS A 186 10.09 -17.08 -7.87
N ARG A 187 10.76 -17.58 -8.93
CA ARG A 187 12.14 -17.20 -9.25
C ARG A 187 12.30 -15.71 -9.52
N GLN A 188 11.39 -15.10 -10.30
CA GLN A 188 11.40 -13.65 -10.54
C GLN A 188 11.28 -12.84 -9.24
N VAL A 189 10.40 -13.26 -8.32
CA VAL A 189 10.26 -12.62 -7.00
C VAL A 189 11.55 -12.69 -6.19
N ILE A 190 12.22 -13.85 -6.17
CA ILE A 190 13.49 -14.04 -5.45
C ILE A 190 14.60 -13.15 -6.04
N LEU A 191 14.69 -13.07 -7.37
CA LEU A 191 15.66 -12.23 -8.05
C LEU A 191 15.42 -10.75 -7.75
N LEU A 192 14.17 -10.28 -7.85
CA LEU A 192 13.82 -8.91 -7.52
C LEU A 192 14.09 -8.60 -6.04
N HIS A 193 13.74 -9.50 -5.13
CA HIS A 193 14.06 -9.35 -3.71
C HIS A 193 15.57 -9.17 -3.50
N THR A 194 16.39 -10.00 -4.15
CA THR A 194 17.85 -9.94 -4.05
C THR A 194 18.40 -8.60 -4.58
N GLU A 195 17.85 -8.11 -5.70
CA GLU A 195 18.20 -6.81 -6.26
C GLU A 195 17.87 -5.67 -5.29
N LEU A 196 16.64 -5.65 -4.76
CA LEU A 196 16.18 -4.63 -3.81
C LEU A 196 16.98 -4.64 -2.50
N GLU A 197 17.35 -5.82 -1.99
CA GLU A 197 18.20 -5.96 -0.79
C GLU A 197 19.62 -5.44 -0.99
N ARG A 198 20.17 -5.58 -2.21
CA ARG A 198 21.50 -5.06 -2.56
C ARG A 198 21.49 -3.56 -2.86
N SER A 199 20.32 -2.98 -3.11
CA SER A 199 20.19 -1.54 -3.36
C SER A 199 20.68 -0.73 -2.16
N LEU A 200 21.53 0.27 -2.42
CA LEU A 200 22.00 1.22 -1.41
C LEU A 200 21.04 2.41 -1.22
N GLU A 201 19.90 2.42 -1.91
CA GLU A 201 18.94 3.52 -1.88
C GLU A 201 18.28 3.73 -0.50
N TYR A 202 18.48 2.80 0.44
CA TYR A 202 18.02 2.96 1.83
C TYR A 202 18.95 3.85 2.67
N LEU A 203 20.20 4.05 2.23
CA LEU A 203 21.25 4.74 2.99
C LEU A 203 21.01 6.23 3.18
N PRO A 204 20.56 7.04 2.18
CA PRO A 204 20.40 8.48 2.37
C PRO A 204 19.50 8.84 3.56
N LEU A 205 18.37 8.13 3.70
CA LEU A 205 17.48 8.32 4.86
C LEU A 205 18.16 7.96 6.18
N ARG A 206 18.98 6.88 6.21
CA ARG A 206 19.69 6.47 7.44
C ARG A 206 20.78 7.47 7.82
N PHE A 207 21.56 7.93 6.85
CA PHE A 207 22.56 8.97 7.10
C PHE A 207 21.93 10.29 7.55
N GLY A 208 20.79 10.69 6.96
CA GLY A 208 20.05 11.87 7.40
C GLY A 208 19.58 11.77 8.86
N VAL A 209 19.04 10.62 9.27
CA VAL A 209 18.64 10.40 10.67
C VAL A 209 19.85 10.37 11.60
N LEU A 210 20.93 9.67 11.23
CA LEU A 210 22.13 9.55 12.05
C LEU A 210 22.80 10.91 12.27
N THR A 211 22.96 11.70 11.22
CA THR A 211 23.55 13.05 11.29
C THR A 211 22.67 14.00 12.12
N GLY A 212 21.35 13.92 11.97
CA GLY A 212 20.41 14.68 12.80
C GLY A 212 20.53 14.35 14.29
N LEU A 213 20.62 13.06 14.64
CA LEU A 213 20.82 12.63 16.02
C LEU A 213 22.17 13.08 16.59
N ALA A 214 23.25 13.00 15.80
CA ALA A 214 24.56 13.48 16.20
C ALA A 214 24.58 15.00 16.45
N ALA A 215 23.89 15.78 15.62
CA ALA A 215 23.74 17.22 15.81
C ALA A 215 22.98 17.56 17.10
N ILE A 216 21.89 16.84 17.39
CA ILE A 216 21.13 17.01 18.63
C ILE A 216 21.99 16.67 19.85
N ALA A 217 22.74 15.56 19.80
CA ALA A 217 23.62 15.16 20.89
C ALA A 217 24.74 16.19 21.12
N SER A 218 25.34 16.72 20.05
CA SER A 218 26.35 17.77 20.14
C SER A 218 25.78 19.07 20.73
N LEU A 219 24.57 19.47 20.33
CA LEU A 219 23.90 20.63 20.89
C LEU A 219 23.62 20.44 22.39
N LEU A 220 23.10 19.28 22.80
CA LEU A 220 22.86 18.97 24.21
C LEU A 220 24.15 19.03 25.02
N TYR A 221 25.25 18.49 24.50
CA TYR A 221 26.57 18.57 25.14
C TYR A 221 27.06 20.02 25.30
N LEU A 222 26.90 20.86 24.28
CA LEU A 222 27.26 22.28 24.37
C LEU A 222 26.38 23.02 25.39
N LEU A 223 25.07 22.74 25.42
CA LEU A 223 24.16 23.34 26.39
C LEU A 223 24.52 22.95 27.82
N THR A 224 24.82 21.67 28.08
CA THR A 224 25.21 21.22 29.42
C THR A 224 26.58 21.76 29.84
N HIS A 225 27.52 21.96 28.92
CA HIS A 225 28.86 22.43 29.25
C HIS A 225 28.97 23.96 29.39
N TYR A 226 28.19 24.72 28.60
CA TYR A 226 28.32 26.19 28.55
C TYR A 226 27.17 26.95 29.24
N LEU A 227 25.95 26.39 29.30
CA LEU A 227 24.80 27.09 29.90
C LEU A 227 24.41 26.59 31.29
N LEU A 228 24.86 25.39 31.68
CA LEU A 228 24.76 24.88 33.04
C LEU A 228 26.15 24.91 33.69
N PRO A 229 26.71 26.10 34.03
CA PRO A 229 27.90 26.13 34.86
C PRO A 229 27.58 25.37 36.14
N TYR A 230 28.45 24.41 36.50
CA TYR A 230 28.37 23.59 37.70
C TYR A 230 27.71 24.37 38.85
N ALA A 231 26.48 23.98 39.19
CA ALA A 231 25.92 24.29 40.50
C ALA A 231 26.75 23.58 41.58
#